data_AF-A0A2T4X1C1-F1
#
_entry.id   AF-A0A2T4X1C1-F1
#
_cell.length_a   1.000
_cell.length_b   1.000
_cell.length_c   1.000
_cell.angle_alpha   90.00
_cell.angle_beta   90.00
_cell.angle_gamma   90.00
#
_symmetry.space_group_name_H-M   'P 1'
#
loop_
_entity.id
_entity.type
_entity.pdbx_description
1 polymer ?
#
loop_
_entity_poly.entity_id
_entity_poly.type
_entity_poly.pdbx_seq_one_letter_code
_entity_poly.pdbx_strand_id
1 'polypeptide(L)'
;MKDFFGAHHGLDERSMESLVAALERENLPGFDYLEFKQSLGRLQSLNMEEEVAFKSAFVTASTMGLTKEKLLKTADHYKEVLLREKKSFDAALANQVKAKVDGKRREVEILQKKVIEYEAKIQEFQQKKAEAEKIIAEADESITTAQSSINDVHERFEATLKSLLNQINTDLEDINRYL
;
A
#
# COMPACT_ATOMS: atom_id res chain seq x y z
N MET A 1 -5.65 -37.25 -12.18
CA MET A 1 -4.31 -37.34 -12.80
C MET A 1 -3.13 -36.95 -11.89
N LYS A 2 -3.33 -36.23 -10.78
CA LYS A 2 -2.23 -35.80 -9.87
C LYS A 2 -1.29 -36.95 -9.46
N ASP A 3 -1.82 -38.11 -9.12
CA ASP A 3 -1.02 -39.24 -8.61
C ASP A 3 -0.14 -39.94 -9.66
N PHE A 4 -0.32 -39.64 -10.96
CA PHE A 4 0.36 -40.34 -12.06
C PHE A 4 1.80 -39.86 -12.29
N PHE A 5 2.16 -38.70 -11.72
CA PHE A 5 3.46 -38.07 -11.94
C PHE A 5 4.44 -38.24 -10.75
N GLY A 6 4.14 -39.13 -9.79
CA GLY A 6 5.04 -39.50 -8.69
C GLY A 6 4.74 -38.80 -7.36
N ALA A 7 5.61 -39.01 -6.36
CA ALA A 7 5.49 -38.37 -5.05
C ALA A 7 5.86 -36.89 -5.14
N HIS A 8 4.89 -36.00 -4.97
CA HIS A 8 5.00 -34.55 -5.18
C HIS A 8 5.51 -33.76 -3.98
N HIS A 9 6.33 -34.37 -3.12
CA HIS A 9 6.85 -33.70 -1.92
C HIS A 9 7.62 -32.42 -2.29
N GLY A 10 7.06 -31.26 -1.94
CA GLY A 10 7.67 -29.94 -2.17
C GLY A 10 7.14 -29.18 -3.39
N LEU A 11 6.16 -29.69 -4.13
CA LEU A 11 5.55 -28.96 -5.24
C LEU A 11 4.39 -28.07 -4.78
N ASP A 12 4.23 -26.90 -5.39
CA ASP A 12 3.10 -26.00 -5.13
C ASP A 12 1.79 -26.61 -5.66
N GLU A 13 0.83 -26.83 -4.75
CA GLU A 13 -0.39 -27.59 -5.04
C GLU A 13 -1.27 -26.90 -6.09
N ARG A 14 -1.32 -25.56 -6.10
CA ARG A 14 -2.08 -24.79 -7.09
C ARG A 14 -1.46 -24.86 -8.48
N SER A 15 -0.13 -24.77 -8.55
CA SER A 15 0.61 -24.95 -9.80
C SER A 15 0.39 -26.35 -10.36
N MET A 16 0.42 -27.37 -9.50
CA MET A 16 0.14 -28.75 -9.88
C MET A 16 -1.30 -28.91 -10.42
N GLU A 17 -2.29 -28.29 -9.77
CA GLU A 17 -3.68 -28.28 -10.24
C GLU A 17 -3.81 -27.61 -11.61
N SER A 18 -3.19 -26.45 -11.79
CA SER A 18 -3.23 -25.71 -13.06
C SER A 18 -2.63 -26.51 -14.21
N LEU A 19 -1.47 -27.14 -13.98
CA LEU A 19 -0.78 -27.94 -14.99
C LEU A 19 -1.54 -29.23 -15.30
N VAL A 20 -2.12 -29.90 -14.29
CA VAL A 20 -2.97 -31.08 -14.51
C VAL A 20 -4.21 -30.72 -15.30
N ALA A 21 -4.89 -29.62 -14.95
CA ALA A 21 -6.05 -29.15 -15.69
C ALA A 21 -5.71 -28.80 -17.15
N ALA A 22 -4.51 -28.27 -17.41
CA ALA A 22 -4.04 -28.01 -18.78
C ALA A 22 -3.84 -29.31 -19.58
N LEU A 23 -3.26 -30.34 -18.96
CA LEU A 23 -3.11 -31.66 -19.57
C LEU A 23 -4.47 -32.33 -19.83
N GLU A 24 -5.40 -32.27 -18.88
CA GLU A 24 -6.75 -32.84 -19.01
C GLU A 24 -7.55 -32.15 -20.14
N ARG A 25 -7.41 -30.82 -20.28
CA ARG A 25 -8.05 -30.04 -21.35
C ARG A 25 -7.53 -30.40 -22.75
N GLU A 26 -6.25 -30.77 -22.85
CA GLU A 26 -5.57 -31.09 -24.11
C GLU A 26 -5.36 -32.61 -24.27
N ASN A 27 -6.15 -33.42 -23.53
CA ASN A 27 -6.08 -34.87 -23.56
C ASN A 27 -6.47 -35.42 -24.95
N LEU A 28 -5.66 -36.33 -25.48
CA LEU A 28 -5.91 -36.92 -26.79
C LEU A 28 -6.84 -38.14 -26.68
N PRO A 29 -7.62 -38.45 -27.73
CA PRO A 29 -8.50 -39.62 -27.71
C PRO A 29 -7.73 -40.94 -27.87
N GLY A 30 -8.18 -41.96 -27.15
CA GLY A 30 -7.64 -43.33 -27.20
C GLY A 30 -6.46 -43.54 -26.26
N PHE A 31 -5.82 -44.70 -26.33
CA PHE A 31 -4.68 -45.00 -25.45
C PHE A 31 -3.45 -44.20 -25.90
N ASP A 32 -2.91 -43.35 -25.02
CA ASP A 32 -1.76 -42.49 -25.27
C ASP A 32 -0.71 -42.49 -24.13
N TYR A 33 0.12 -41.44 -24.06
CA TYR A 33 1.16 -41.29 -23.05
C TYR A 33 0.60 -41.19 -21.62
N LEU A 34 -0.52 -40.51 -21.40
CA LEU A 34 -1.12 -40.37 -20.06
C LEU A 34 -1.66 -41.70 -19.57
N GLU A 35 -2.38 -42.46 -20.39
CA GLU A 35 -2.85 -43.82 -20.04
C GLU A 35 -1.67 -44.78 -19.86
N PHE A 36 -0.63 -44.65 -20.68
CA PHE A 36 0.61 -45.42 -20.52
C PHE A 36 1.29 -45.14 -19.18
N LYS A 37 1.45 -43.87 -18.79
CA LYS A 37 2.01 -43.48 -17.49
C LYS A 37 1.14 -43.93 -16.33
N GLN A 38 -0.18 -43.86 -16.47
CA GLN A 38 -1.11 -44.39 -15.47
C GLN A 38 -0.95 -45.91 -15.30
N SER A 39 -0.90 -46.67 -16.40
CA SER A 39 -0.68 -48.12 -16.38
C SER A 39 0.66 -48.48 -15.73
N LEU A 40 1.73 -47.78 -16.13
CA LEU A 40 3.06 -47.95 -15.57
C LEU A 40 3.08 -47.70 -14.05
N GLY A 41 2.45 -46.61 -13.57
CA GLY A 41 2.37 -46.32 -12.14
C GLY A 41 1.65 -47.42 -11.35
N ARG A 42 0.59 -48.01 -11.92
CA ARG A 42 -0.08 -49.17 -11.30
C ARG A 42 0.84 -50.39 -11.23
N LEU A 43 1.56 -50.72 -12.29
CA LEU A 43 2.49 -51.86 -12.29
C LEU A 43 3.65 -51.65 -11.30
N GLN A 44 4.19 -50.44 -11.21
CA GLN A 44 5.23 -50.10 -10.23
C GLN A 44 4.71 -50.19 -8.78
N SER A 45 3.45 -49.86 -8.53
CA SER A 45 2.82 -50.05 -7.21
C SER A 45 2.70 -51.52 -6.77
N LEU A 46 2.81 -52.46 -7.72
CA LEU A 46 2.86 -53.90 -7.45
C LEU A 46 4.29 -54.41 -7.21
N ASN A 47 5.26 -53.52 -6.98
CA ASN A 47 6.69 -53.84 -6.82
C ASN A 47 7.29 -54.59 -8.03
N MET A 48 6.74 -54.39 -9.23
CA MET A 48 7.39 -54.88 -10.45
C MET A 48 8.65 -54.08 -10.72
N GLU A 49 9.70 -54.79 -11.16
CA GLU A 49 10.94 -54.18 -11.63
C GLU A 49 10.64 -53.20 -12.79
N GLU A 50 11.31 -52.05 -12.80
CA GLU A 50 11.01 -50.94 -13.71
C GLU A 50 11.01 -51.36 -15.18
N GLU A 51 12.04 -52.10 -15.62
CA GLU A 51 12.15 -52.58 -16.99
C GLU A 51 10.98 -53.50 -17.37
N VAL A 52 10.58 -54.39 -16.46
CA VAL A 52 9.47 -55.31 -16.67
C VAL A 52 8.15 -54.53 -16.71
N ALA A 53 7.95 -53.58 -15.80
CA ALA A 53 6.76 -52.73 -15.75
C ALA A 53 6.58 -51.90 -17.04
N PHE A 54 7.65 -51.32 -17.56
CA PHE A 54 7.63 -50.58 -18.84
C PHE A 54 7.28 -51.49 -20.02
N LYS A 55 7.93 -52.66 -20.13
CA LYS A 55 7.64 -53.62 -21.21
C LYS A 55 6.21 -54.14 -21.13
N SER A 56 5.75 -54.50 -19.93
CA SER A 56 4.39 -54.98 -19.70
C SER A 56 3.33 -53.93 -20.03
N ALA A 57 3.50 -52.69 -19.56
CA ALA A 57 2.61 -51.58 -19.89
C ALA A 57 2.56 -51.34 -21.42
N PHE A 58 3.71 -51.41 -22.09
CA PHE A 58 3.78 -51.20 -23.54
C PHE A 58 3.10 -52.32 -24.31
N VAL A 59 3.33 -53.59 -23.95
CA VAL A 59 2.66 -54.74 -24.58
C VAL A 59 1.14 -54.62 -24.45
N THR A 60 0.63 -54.30 -23.25
CA THR A 60 -0.81 -54.08 -23.03
C THR A 60 -1.33 -52.90 -23.85
N ALA A 61 -0.60 -51.79 -23.90
CA ALA A 61 -1.01 -50.63 -24.68
C ALA A 61 -0.99 -50.91 -26.20
N SER A 62 -0.07 -51.74 -26.68
CA SER A 62 0.03 -52.11 -28.10
C SER A 62 -1.15 -52.95 -28.58
N THR A 63 -1.76 -53.78 -27.73
CA THR A 63 -3.02 -54.47 -28.09
C THR A 63 -4.18 -53.49 -28.25
N MET A 64 -4.08 -52.29 -27.66
CA MET A 64 -5.02 -51.18 -27.80
C MET A 64 -4.61 -50.18 -28.90
N GLY A 65 -3.64 -50.53 -29.75
CA GLY A 65 -3.21 -49.72 -30.89
C GLY A 65 -2.15 -48.65 -30.58
N LEU A 66 -1.51 -48.69 -29.40
CA LEU A 66 -0.37 -47.82 -29.11
C LEU A 66 0.90 -48.34 -29.78
N THR A 67 1.53 -47.53 -30.61
CA THR A 67 2.87 -47.77 -31.15
C THR A 67 3.91 -46.92 -30.41
N LYS A 68 5.19 -47.29 -30.49
CA LYS A 68 6.28 -46.48 -29.92
C LYS A 68 6.30 -45.05 -30.49
N GLU A 69 6.06 -44.92 -31.78
CA GLU A 69 5.98 -43.62 -32.45
C GLU A 69 4.81 -42.78 -31.91
N LYS A 70 3.62 -43.39 -31.77
CA LYS A 70 2.46 -42.72 -31.18
C LYS A 70 2.74 -42.28 -29.74
N LEU A 71 3.35 -43.14 -28.93
CA LEU A 71 3.71 -42.85 -27.54
C LEU A 71 4.67 -41.65 -27.42
N LEU A 72 5.72 -41.61 -28.26
CA LEU A 72 6.65 -40.48 -28.28
C LEU A 72 5.95 -39.19 -28.75
N LYS A 73 5.15 -39.27 -29.81
CA LYS A 73 4.41 -38.12 -30.35
C LYS A 73 3.43 -37.54 -29.33
N THR A 74 2.69 -38.38 -28.60
CA THR A 74 1.76 -37.91 -27.58
C THR A 74 2.49 -37.39 -26.34
N ALA A 75 3.63 -37.97 -25.97
CA ALA A 75 4.49 -37.41 -24.92
C ALA A 75 4.99 -36.00 -25.26
N ASP A 76 5.44 -35.78 -26.49
CA ASP A 76 5.87 -34.46 -26.97
C ASP A 76 4.71 -33.46 -27.00
N HIS A 77 3.51 -33.87 -27.40
CA HIS A 77 2.30 -33.04 -27.30
C HIS A 77 2.07 -32.53 -25.87
N TYR A 78 2.06 -33.43 -24.87
CA TYR A 78 1.86 -33.03 -23.48
C TYR A 78 2.98 -32.15 -22.94
N LYS A 79 4.23 -32.36 -23.39
CA LYS A 79 5.35 -31.47 -23.08
C LYS A 79 5.12 -30.07 -23.65
N GLU A 80 4.66 -29.95 -24.88
CA GLU A 80 4.33 -28.67 -25.51
C GLU A 80 3.17 -27.95 -24.81
N VAL A 81 2.15 -28.71 -24.36
CA VAL A 81 1.05 -28.18 -23.54
C VAL A 81 1.58 -27.54 -22.26
N LEU A 82 2.45 -28.22 -21.51
CA LEU A 82 3.05 -27.69 -20.29
C LEU A 82 3.92 -26.45 -20.55
N LEU A 83 4.68 -26.44 -21.65
CA LEU A 83 5.48 -25.27 -22.05
C LEU A 83 4.60 -24.06 -22.42
N ARG A 84 3.46 -24.31 -23.07
CA ARG A 84 2.46 -23.27 -23.39
C ARG A 84 1.83 -22.71 -22.12
N GLU A 85 1.46 -23.57 -21.18
CA GLU A 85 0.91 -23.18 -19.88
C GLU A 85 1.93 -22.34 -19.09
N LYS A 86 3.20 -22.75 -19.06
CA LYS A 86 4.30 -21.95 -18.48
C LYS A 86 4.37 -20.55 -19.09
N LYS A 87 4.33 -20.44 -20.42
CA LYS A 87 4.40 -19.13 -21.10
C LYS A 87 3.20 -18.25 -20.75
N SER A 88 2.00 -18.83 -20.65
CA SER A 88 0.79 -18.14 -20.21
C SER A 88 0.93 -17.62 -18.77
N PHE A 89 1.42 -18.48 -17.87
CA PHE A 89 1.69 -18.14 -16.49
C PHE A 89 2.70 -16.99 -16.36
N ASP A 90 3.84 -17.07 -17.06
CA ASP A 90 4.87 -16.02 -17.05
C ASP A 90 4.31 -14.67 -17.50
N ALA A 91 3.46 -14.66 -18.54
CA ALA A 91 2.80 -13.45 -19.03
C ALA A 91 1.78 -12.89 -18.02
N ALA A 92 0.98 -13.74 -17.39
CA ALA A 92 0.03 -13.34 -16.35
C ALA A 92 0.75 -12.75 -15.14
N LEU A 93 1.86 -13.37 -14.71
CA LEU A 93 2.68 -12.90 -13.61
C LEU A 93 3.30 -11.53 -13.92
N ALA A 94 3.89 -11.37 -15.11
CA ALA A 94 4.45 -10.11 -15.56
C ALA A 94 3.40 -8.98 -15.56
N ASN A 95 2.19 -9.27 -16.03
CA ASN A 95 1.08 -8.32 -16.01
C ASN A 95 0.64 -7.98 -14.58
N GLN A 96 0.57 -8.95 -13.68
CA GLN A 96 0.20 -8.72 -12.28
C GLN A 96 1.25 -7.88 -11.54
N VAL A 97 2.54 -8.15 -11.77
CA VAL A 97 3.64 -7.35 -11.24
C VAL A 97 3.54 -5.92 -11.77
N LYS A 98 3.41 -5.75 -13.09
CA LYS A 98 3.27 -4.44 -13.72
C LYS A 98 2.07 -3.66 -13.16
N ALA A 99 0.90 -4.27 -13.08
CA ALA A 99 -0.31 -3.62 -12.56
C ALA A 99 -0.13 -3.15 -11.10
N LYS A 100 0.43 -4.00 -10.22
CA LYS A 100 0.67 -3.64 -8.82
C LYS A 100 1.74 -2.57 -8.65
N VAL A 101 2.82 -2.64 -9.44
CA VAL A 101 3.93 -1.68 -9.37
C VAL A 101 3.52 -0.34 -9.96
N ASP A 102 2.85 -0.32 -11.12
CA ASP A 102 2.39 0.92 -11.77
C ASP A 102 1.35 1.64 -10.92
N GLY A 103 0.42 0.90 -10.28
CA GLY A 103 -0.55 1.47 -9.34
C GLY A 103 0.14 2.17 -8.17
N LYS A 104 1.09 1.49 -7.52
CA LYS A 104 1.88 2.07 -6.42
C LYS A 104 2.73 3.26 -6.88
N ARG A 105 3.32 3.21 -8.08
CA ARG A 105 4.09 4.34 -8.63
C ARG A 105 3.22 5.60 -8.79
N ARG A 106 2.02 5.47 -9.36
CA ARG A 106 1.10 6.61 -9.49
C ARG A 106 0.66 7.15 -8.13
N GLU A 107 0.39 6.27 -7.17
CA GLU A 107 0.05 6.68 -5.80
C GLU A 107 1.18 7.50 -5.17
N VAL A 108 2.44 7.04 -5.31
CA VAL A 108 3.63 7.77 -4.85
C VAL A 108 3.75 9.13 -5.53
N GLU A 109 3.59 9.21 -6.85
CA GLU A 109 3.64 10.48 -7.58
C GLU A 109 2.56 11.48 -7.12
N ILE A 110 1.34 11.01 -6.87
CA ILE A 110 0.24 11.83 -6.34
C ILE A 110 0.59 12.34 -4.93
N LEU A 111 1.11 11.48 -4.06
CA LEU A 111 1.50 11.86 -2.71
C LEU A 111 2.66 12.86 -2.71
N GLN A 112 3.65 12.69 -3.59
CA GLN A 112 4.75 13.65 -3.74
C GLN A 112 4.25 15.05 -4.11
N LYS A 113 3.29 15.15 -5.05
CA LYS A 113 2.67 16.43 -5.40
C LYS A 113 1.93 17.06 -4.23
N LYS A 114 1.21 16.25 -3.44
CA LYS A 114 0.52 16.73 -2.24
C LYS A 114 1.49 17.21 -1.16
N VAL A 115 2.63 16.54 -0.98
CA VAL A 115 3.68 16.98 -0.05
C VAL A 115 4.16 18.39 -0.41
N ILE A 116 4.50 18.63 -1.68
CA ILE A 116 4.92 19.95 -2.16
C ILE A 116 3.83 21.01 -1.92
N GLU A 117 2.57 20.67 -2.20
CA GLU A 117 1.44 21.58 -1.94
C GLU A 117 1.29 21.91 -0.44
N TYR A 118 1.45 20.91 0.44
CA TYR A 118 1.37 21.10 1.89
C TYR A 118 2.55 21.92 2.43
N GLU A 119 3.76 21.72 1.91
CA GLU A 119 4.92 22.53 2.26
C GLU A 119 4.72 24.00 1.91
N ALA A 120 4.16 24.29 0.73
CA ALA A 120 3.82 25.66 0.34
C ALA A 120 2.78 26.29 1.28
N LYS A 121 1.73 25.55 1.66
CA LYS A 121 0.72 25.99 2.62
C LYS A 121 1.30 26.23 4.02
N ILE A 122 2.23 25.38 4.47
CA ILE A 122 2.92 25.57 5.75
C ILE A 122 3.70 26.88 5.74
N GLN A 123 4.44 27.18 4.67
CA GLN A 123 5.16 28.45 4.55
C GLN A 123 4.22 29.66 4.56
N GLU A 124 3.10 29.58 3.83
CA GLU A 124 2.08 30.63 3.83
C GLU A 124 1.51 30.88 5.24
N PHE A 125 1.14 29.81 5.96
CA PHE A 125 0.60 29.95 7.31
C PHE A 125 1.65 30.43 8.31
N GLN A 126 2.93 30.07 8.14
CA GLN A 126 4.02 30.61 8.96
C GLN A 126 4.19 32.12 8.75
N GLN A 127 4.10 32.61 7.51
CA GLN A 127 4.15 34.04 7.22
C GLN A 127 2.97 34.78 7.86
N LYS A 128 1.74 34.27 7.67
CA LYS A 128 0.53 34.85 8.28
C LYS A 128 0.59 34.88 9.80
N LYS A 129 1.13 33.82 10.41
CA LYS A 129 1.35 33.76 11.86
C LYS A 129 2.30 34.88 12.31
N ALA A 130 3.44 35.03 11.65
CA ALA A 130 4.43 36.04 12.01
C ALA A 130 3.89 37.47 11.86
N GLU A 131 3.08 37.72 10.82
CA GLU A 131 2.41 39.01 10.63
C GLU A 131 1.41 39.31 11.76
N ALA A 132 0.59 38.32 12.14
CA ALA A 132 -0.35 38.47 13.26
C ALA A 132 0.38 38.70 14.59
N GLU A 133 1.46 37.97 14.87
CA GLU A 133 2.28 38.15 16.09
C GLU A 133 2.86 39.56 16.16
N LYS A 134 3.31 40.11 15.02
CA LYS A 134 3.79 41.50 14.94
C LYS A 134 2.68 42.51 15.27
N ILE A 135 1.50 42.35 14.66
CA ILE A 135 0.35 43.24 14.90
C ILE A 135 -0.07 43.20 16.38
N ILE A 136 -0.07 42.02 16.99
CA ILE A 136 -0.39 41.86 18.42
C ILE A 136 0.61 42.65 19.28
N ALA A 137 1.92 42.49 19.02
CA ALA A 137 2.94 43.20 19.78
C ALA A 137 2.81 44.74 19.68
N GLU A 138 2.56 45.25 18.47
CA GLU A 138 2.34 46.70 18.24
C GLU A 138 1.08 47.20 18.96
N ALA A 139 0.00 46.40 18.95
CA ALA A 139 -1.24 46.74 19.64
C ALA A 139 -1.06 46.76 21.17
N ASP A 140 -0.35 45.78 21.74
CA ASP A 140 -0.09 45.70 23.18
C ASP A 140 0.75 46.88 23.68
N GLU A 141 1.75 47.31 22.90
CA GLU A 141 2.56 48.51 23.21
C GLU A 141 1.69 49.78 23.18
N SER A 142 0.82 49.91 22.18
CA SER A 142 -0.10 51.05 22.05
C SER A 142 -1.10 51.09 23.20
N ILE A 143 -1.69 49.95 23.58
CA ILE A 143 -2.62 49.81 24.71
C ILE A 143 -1.94 50.23 26.00
N THR A 144 -0.73 49.71 26.26
CA THR A 144 0.04 50.03 27.47
C THR A 144 0.33 51.53 27.57
N THR A 145 0.74 52.14 26.45
CA THR A 145 1.02 53.57 26.37
C THR A 145 -0.23 54.41 26.64
N ALA A 146 -1.36 54.04 26.02
CA ALA A 146 -2.64 54.72 26.21
C ALA A 146 -3.13 54.61 27.68
N GLN A 147 -3.03 53.43 28.29
CA GLN A 147 -3.37 53.23 29.70
C GLN A 147 -2.50 54.06 30.64
N SER A 148 -1.18 54.08 30.43
CA SER A 148 -0.28 54.92 31.22
C SER A 148 -0.66 56.40 31.09
N SER A 149 -0.90 56.89 29.88
CA SER A 149 -1.28 58.29 29.66
C SER A 149 -2.62 58.65 30.31
N ILE A 150 -3.61 57.75 30.28
CA ILE A 150 -4.91 57.96 30.93
C ILE A 150 -4.72 58.04 32.46
N ASN A 151 -3.95 57.13 33.03
CA ASN A 151 -3.66 57.12 34.47
C ASN A 151 -2.92 58.39 34.90
N ASP A 152 -1.91 58.82 34.14
CA ASP A 152 -1.19 60.08 34.38
C ASP A 152 -2.13 61.29 34.40
N VAL A 153 -3.06 61.38 33.43
CA VAL A 153 -4.04 62.48 33.36
C VAL A 153 -4.98 62.43 34.57
N HIS A 154 -5.44 61.24 34.95
CA HIS A 154 -6.30 61.04 36.11
C HIS A 154 -5.60 61.46 37.41
N GLU A 155 -4.35 61.02 37.64
CA GLU A 155 -3.58 61.40 38.83
C GLU A 155 -3.33 62.91 38.91
N ARG A 156 -2.99 63.55 37.78
CA ARG A 156 -2.81 65.02 37.73
C ARG A 156 -4.09 65.77 38.05
N PHE A 157 -5.23 65.29 37.54
CA PHE A 157 -6.53 65.88 37.84
C PHE A 157 -6.86 65.79 39.33
N GLU A 158 -6.75 64.60 39.92
CA GLU A 158 -7.00 64.38 41.36
C GLU A 158 -6.09 65.24 42.25
N ALA A 159 -4.80 65.32 41.91
CA ALA A 159 -3.86 66.17 42.63
C ALA A 159 -4.25 67.66 42.56
N THR A 160 -4.65 68.13 41.37
CA THR A 160 -5.08 69.52 41.14
C THR A 160 -6.37 69.82 41.91
N LEU A 161 -7.37 68.93 41.83
CA LEU A 161 -8.63 69.06 42.57
C LEU A 161 -8.40 69.13 44.07
N LYS A 162 -7.58 68.22 44.62
CA LYS A 162 -7.22 68.21 46.04
C LYS A 162 -6.54 69.51 46.46
N SER A 163 -5.62 70.04 45.64
CA SER A 163 -4.97 71.32 45.92
C SER A 163 -5.97 72.47 45.97
N LEU A 164 -6.91 72.54 45.02
CA LEU A 164 -7.94 73.58 44.99
C LEU A 164 -8.89 73.48 46.19
N LEU A 165 -9.34 72.28 46.54
CA LEU A 165 -10.19 72.05 47.71
C LEU A 165 -9.48 72.47 49.01
N ASN A 166 -8.20 72.13 49.17
CA ASN A 166 -7.42 72.55 50.33
C ASN A 166 -7.28 74.08 50.40
N GLN A 167 -7.06 74.75 49.27
CA GLN A 167 -7.00 76.21 49.23
C GLN A 167 -8.33 76.83 49.64
N ILE A 168 -9.44 76.38 49.06
CA ILE A 168 -10.79 76.85 49.41
C ILE A 168 -11.08 76.65 50.89
N ASN A 169 -10.72 75.49 51.45
CA ASN A 169 -10.91 75.22 52.88
C ASN A 169 -10.09 76.17 53.76
N THR A 170 -8.84 76.44 53.38
CA THR A 170 -7.97 77.40 54.08
C THR A 170 -8.56 78.82 54.03
N ASP A 171 -9.02 79.24 52.84
CA ASP A 171 -9.65 80.55 52.65
C ASP A 171 -10.94 80.67 53.50
N LEU A 172 -11.74 79.60 53.60
CA LEU A 172 -12.94 79.56 54.45
C LEU A 172 -12.60 79.67 55.95
N GLU A 173 -11.52 79.01 56.40
CA GLU A 173 -11.02 79.13 57.77
C GLU A 173 -10.57 80.57 58.07
N ASP A 174 -9.81 81.18 57.16
CA ASP A 174 -9.35 82.55 57.29
C ASP A 174 -10.50 83.57 57.29
N ILE A 175 -11.49 83.40 56.39
CA ILE A 175 -12.71 84.22 56.37
C ILE A 175 -13.42 84.18 57.72
N ASN A 176 -13.66 82.98 58.28
CA ASN A 176 -14.33 82.83 59.57
C ASN A 176 -13.52 83.39 60.75
N ARG A 177 -12.19 83.53 60.59
CA ARG A 177 -11.29 84.00 61.64
C ARG A 177 -11.10 85.51 61.64
N TYR A 178 -11.04 86.12 60.47
CA TYR A 178 -10.63 87.52 60.30
C TYR A 178 -11.77 88.48 59.91
N LEU A 179 -12.89 87.96 59.39
CA LEU A 179 -14.10 88.74 59.09
C LEU A 179 -15.19 88.46 60.14
#